data_AF-A0A845DXX6-F1
#
_entry.id   AF-A0A845DXX6-F1
#
_cell.length_a   1.000
_cell.length_b   1.000
_cell.length_c   1.000
_cell.angle_alpha   90.00
_cell.angle_beta   90.00
_cell.angle_gamma   90.00
#
_symmetry.space_group_name_H-M   'P 1'
#
loop_
_entity.id
_entity.type
_entity.pdbx_description
1 polymer ?
#
loop_
_entity_poly.entity_id
_entity_poly.type
_entity_poly.pdbx_seq_one_letter_code
_entity_poly.pdbx_strand_id
1 'polypeptide(L)'
;MGQTLWKGILIGAAAGAAAALIDKDTRTMVGQKSKAAGSKCREIAASPSEAVHSLRLSYESFSKQLNKGVEDLLELLDKAESMLNKVGEINQEVKDQLRAADNSDNAS
;
A
#
# COMPACT_ATOMS: atom_id res chain seq x y z
N MET A 1 5.42 21.10 -21.08
CA MET A 1 4.62 20.62 -19.92
C MET A 1 5.40 20.54 -18.59
N GLY A 2 6.67 20.96 -18.49
CA GLY A 2 7.44 20.88 -17.23
C GLY A 2 7.42 22.11 -16.31
N GLN A 3 7.07 23.29 -16.83
CA GLN A 3 7.19 24.55 -16.07
C GLN A 3 6.16 24.73 -14.95
N THR A 4 4.96 24.17 -15.12
CA THR A 4 3.89 24.25 -14.11
C THR A 4 4.17 23.35 -12.91
N LEU A 5 4.76 22.17 -13.14
CA LEU A 5 5.12 21.23 -12.08
C LEU A 5 6.23 21.80 -11.19
N TRP A 6 7.28 22.34 -11.80
CA TRP A 6 8.38 22.98 -11.09
C TRP A 6 7.94 24.22 -10.31
N LYS A 7 7.05 25.05 -10.88
CA LYS A 7 6.46 26.17 -10.15
C LYS A 7 5.67 25.72 -8.93
N GLY A 8 4.83 24.68 -9.06
CA GLY A 8 4.06 24.13 -7.94
C GLY A 8 4.96 23.59 -6.82
N ILE A 9 6.00 22.84 -7.20
CA ILE A 9 7.00 22.32 -6.25
C ILE A 9 7.74 23.46 -5.54
N LEU A 10 8.18 24.49 -6.27
CA LEU A 10 8.89 25.63 -5.70
C LEU A 10 8.02 26.45 -4.74
N ILE A 11 6.77 26.69 -5.10
CA ILE A 11 5.82 27.41 -4.24
C ILE A 11 5.50 26.59 -2.99
N GLY A 12 5.26 25.28 -3.13
CA GLY A 12 5.01 24.39 -2.00
C GLY A 12 6.22 24.27 -1.06
N ALA A 13 7.42 24.16 -1.62
CA ALA A 13 8.66 24.13 -0.85
C ALA A 13 8.92 25.45 -0.13
N ALA A 14 8.68 26.60 -0.79
CA ALA A 14 8.83 27.91 -0.17
C ALA A 14 7.84 28.13 0.97
N ALA A 15 6.57 27.76 0.78
CA ALA A 15 5.54 27.84 1.82
C ALA A 15 5.84 26.89 2.98
N GLY A 16 6.24 25.65 2.69
CA GLY A 16 6.65 24.67 3.71
C GLY A 16 7.89 25.09 4.48
N ALA A 17 8.88 25.67 3.82
CA ALA A 17 10.08 26.23 4.45
C ALA A 17 9.74 27.44 5.34
N ALA A 18 8.87 28.34 4.87
CA ALA A 18 8.39 29.46 5.65
C ALA A 18 7.63 28.99 6.91
N ALA A 19 6.74 28.00 6.77
CA ALA A 19 6.04 27.40 7.90
C ALA A 19 7.00 26.72 8.90
N ALA A 20 7.98 25.97 8.39
CA ALA A 20 8.99 25.30 9.21
C ALA A 20 9.93 26.28 9.95
N LEU A 21 10.06 27.52 9.46
CA LEU A 21 10.86 28.57 10.09
C LEU A 21 10.10 29.32 11.19
N ILE A 22 8.79 29.24 11.32
CA ILE A 22 8.08 30.01 12.36
C ILE A 22 8.27 29.37 13.75
N ASP A 23 8.44 28.05 13.78
CA ASP A 23 8.52 27.27 15.01
C ASP A 23 9.98 26.91 15.40
N LYS A 24 10.33 27.11 16.68
CA LYS A 24 11.72 26.96 17.18
C LYS A 24 12.14 25.50 17.27
N ASP A 25 11.21 24.62 17.63
CA ASP A 25 11.43 23.17 17.65
C ASP A 25 11.64 22.64 16.24
N THR A 26 10.84 23.13 15.29
CA THR A 26 10.96 22.77 13.87
C THR A 26 12.29 23.23 13.28
N ARG A 27 12.80 24.43 13.59
CA ARG A 27 14.15 24.87 13.18
C ARG A 27 15.26 23.97 13.70
N THR A 28 15.17 23.56 14.97
CA THR A 28 16.17 22.71 15.61
C THR A 28 16.15 21.31 15.00
N MET A 29 14.96 20.76 14.77
CA MET A 29 14.77 19.47 14.11
C MET A 29 15.29 19.48 12.67
N VAL A 30 14.95 20.51 11.88
CA VAL A 30 15.41 20.65 10.49
C VAL A 30 16.94 20.77 10.44
N GLY A 31 17.55 21.55 11.33
CA GLY A 31 19.01 21.66 11.42
C GLY A 31 19.68 20.33 11.76
N GLN A 32 19.17 19.59 12.74
CA GLN A 32 19.70 18.28 13.12
C GLN A 32 19.55 17.26 11.98
N LYS A 33 18.37 17.18 11.36
CA LYS A 33 18.11 16.24 10.26
C LYS A 33 18.89 16.60 9.00
N SER A 34 19.06 17.88 8.68
CA SER A 34 19.90 18.31 7.55
C SER A 34 21.36 17.90 7.75
N LYS A 35 21.88 18.01 8.98
CA LYS A 35 23.25 17.60 9.30
C LYS A 35 23.43 16.08 9.20
N ALA A 36 22.45 15.31 9.71
CA ALA A 36 22.43 13.85 9.60
C ALA A 36 22.26 13.36 8.14
N ALA A 37 21.44 14.04 7.34
CA ALA A 37 21.29 13.74 5.92
C ALA A 37 22.58 14.02 5.15
N GLY A 38 23.27 15.12 5.47
CA GLY A 38 24.58 15.45 4.90
C GLY A 38 25.66 14.41 5.24
N SER A 39 25.71 13.92 6.49
CA SER A 39 26.64 12.84 6.86
C SER A 39 26.31 11.54 6.14
N LYS A 40 25.02 11.18 6.01
CA LYS A 40 24.59 10.00 5.25
C LYS A 40 24.94 10.09 3.77
N CYS A 41 24.74 11.25 3.13
CA CYS A 41 25.14 11.45 1.74
C CYS A 41 26.65 11.31 1.55
N ARG A 42 27.43 11.79 2.53
CA ARG A 42 28.89 11.65 2.53
C ARG A 42 29.32 10.19 2.72
N GLU A 43 28.66 9.42 3.57
CA GLU A 43 28.88 7.97 3.71
C GLU A 43 28.53 7.22 2.43
N ILE A 44 27.41 7.53 1.79
CA ILE A 44 26.99 6.92 0.51
C ILE A 44 28.01 7.18 -0.60
N ALA A 45 28.54 8.41 -0.67
CA ALA A 45 29.58 8.76 -1.65
C ALA A 45 30.94 8.12 -1.33
N ALA A 46 31.25 7.88 -0.05
CA ALA A 46 32.49 7.25 0.40
C ALA A 46 32.48 5.72 0.23
N SER A 47 31.31 5.07 0.34
CA SER A 47 31.12 3.62 0.23
C SER A 47 30.01 3.24 -0.76
N PRO A 48 30.24 3.39 -2.08
CA PRO A 48 29.24 3.07 -3.10
C PRO A 48 28.84 1.58 -3.12
N SER A 49 29.73 0.68 -2.68
CA SER A 49 29.44 -0.76 -2.58
C SER A 49 28.32 -1.06 -1.57
N GLU A 50 28.30 -0.34 -0.46
CA GLU A 50 27.29 -0.48 0.61
C GLU A 50 25.94 0.12 0.19
N ALA A 51 25.97 1.20 -0.59
CA ALA A 51 24.79 1.79 -1.19
C ALA A 51 24.13 0.85 -2.22
N VAL A 52 24.91 0.23 -3.11
CA VAL A 52 24.38 -0.76 -4.06
C VAL A 52 23.86 -2.00 -3.34
N HIS A 53 24.54 -2.45 -2.28
CA HIS A 53 24.10 -3.59 -1.47
C HIS A 53 22.78 -3.32 -0.75
N SER A 54 22.61 -2.15 -0.13
CA SER A 54 21.37 -1.76 0.55
C SER A 54 20.20 -1.55 -0.41
N LEU A 55 20.46 -1.04 -1.62
CA LEU A 55 19.48 -0.98 -2.71
C LEU A 55 19.03 -2.38 -3.13
N ARG A 56 19.98 -3.31 -3.31
CA ARG A 56 19.68 -4.68 -3.70
C ARG A 56 18.87 -5.40 -2.64
N LEU A 57 19.24 -5.27 -1.36
CA LEU A 57 18.46 -5.79 -0.22
C LEU A 57 17.05 -5.21 -0.17
N SER A 58 16.90 -3.90 -0.42
CA SER A 58 15.59 -3.24 -0.43
C SER A 58 14.73 -3.76 -1.58
N TYR A 59 15.31 -3.96 -2.76
CA TYR A 59 14.63 -4.54 -3.92
C TYR A 59 14.23 -6.00 -3.69
N GLU A 60 15.11 -6.80 -3.09
CA GLU A 60 14.83 -8.20 -2.76
C GLU A 60 13.71 -8.32 -1.72
N SER A 61 13.73 -7.47 -0.69
CA SER A 61 12.65 -7.39 0.31
C SER A 61 11.34 -6.94 -0.32
N PHE A 62 11.39 -5.96 -1.23
CA PHE A 62 10.21 -5.47 -1.94
C PHE A 62 9.61 -6.55 -2.86
N SER A 63 10.42 -7.22 -3.68
CA SER A 63 9.92 -8.27 -4.59
C SER A 63 9.32 -9.44 -3.81
N LYS A 64 9.92 -9.80 -2.67
CA LYS A 64 9.44 -10.88 -1.81
C LYS A 64 8.11 -10.53 -1.14
N GLN A 65 7.92 -9.28 -0.72
CA GLN A 65 6.64 -8.80 -0.19
C GLN A 65 5.57 -8.74 -1.28
N LEU A 66 5.94 -8.34 -2.50
CA LEU A 66 5.03 -8.25 -3.63
C LEU A 66 4.55 -9.63 -4.08
N ASN A 67 5.46 -10.61 -4.20
CA ASN A 67 5.09 -12.00 -4.50
C ASN A 67 4.19 -12.59 -3.41
N LYS A 68 4.49 -12.36 -2.13
CA LYS A 68 3.61 -12.79 -1.03
C LYS A 68 2.22 -12.16 -1.14
N GLY A 69 2.14 -10.86 -1.40
CA GLY A 69 0.85 -10.17 -1.55
C GLY A 69 0.03 -10.70 -2.73
N VAL A 70 0.67 -11.05 -3.84
CA VAL A 70 0.00 -11.67 -5.00
C VAL A 70 -0.50 -13.07 -4.66
N GLU A 71 0.30 -13.87 -3.94
CA GLU A 71 -0.08 -15.22 -3.52
C GLU A 71 -1.26 -15.20 -2.53
N ASP A 72 -1.25 -14.27 -1.57
CA ASP A 72 -2.37 -14.05 -0.63
C ASP A 72 -3.65 -13.60 -1.36
N LEU A 73 -3.52 -12.75 -2.39
CA LEU A 73 -4.65 -12.33 -3.22
C LEU A 73 -5.22 -13.46 -4.07
N LEU A 74 -4.37 -14.35 -4.60
CA LEU A 74 -4.80 -15.53 -5.33
C LEU A 74 -5.54 -16.51 -4.40
N GLU A 75 -5.02 -16.74 -3.20
CA GLU A 75 -5.66 -17.61 -2.21
C GLU A 75 -7.01 -17.04 -1.74
N LEU A 76 -7.10 -15.71 -1.63
CA LEU A 76 -8.35 -15.03 -1.30
C LEU A 76 -9.36 -15.10 -2.45
N LEU A 77 -8.90 -15.01 -3.70
CA LEU A 77 -9.76 -15.15 -4.89
C LEU A 77 -10.32 -16.56 -5.00
N ASP A 78 -9.51 -17.59 -4.76
CA ASP A 78 -9.93 -19.00 -4.76
C ASP A 78 -10.93 -19.28 -3.63
N LYS A 79 -10.67 -18.76 -2.41
CA LYS A 79 -11.64 -18.81 -1.30
C LYS A 79 -12.94 -18.06 -1.62
N ALA A 80 -12.88 -16.92 -2.30
CA ALA A 80 -14.06 -16.17 -2.71
C ALA A 80 -14.89 -16.96 -3.74
N GLU A 81 -14.23 -17.60 -4.70
CA GLU A 81 -14.87 -18.46 -5.69
C GLU A 81 -15.53 -19.68 -5.04
N SER A 82 -14.83 -20.34 -4.11
CA SER A 82 -15.39 -21.44 -3.32
C SER A 82 -16.59 -21.01 -2.47
N MET A 83 -16.53 -19.84 -1.82
CA MET A 83 -17.66 -19.29 -1.07
C MET A 83 -18.84 -18.95 -1.97
N LEU A 84 -18.61 -18.34 -3.13
CA LEU A 84 -19.65 -18.04 -4.11
C LEU A 84 -20.33 -19.31 -4.62
N ASN A 85 -19.57 -20.37 -4.90
CA ASN A 85 -20.11 -21.65 -5.31
C ASN A 85 -20.95 -22.29 -4.20
N LYS A 86 -20.45 -22.26 -2.96
CA LYS A 86 -21.18 -22.78 -1.79
C LYS A 86 -22.47 -22.02 -1.51
N VAL A 87 -22.46 -20.69 -1.66
CA VAL A 87 -23.66 -19.86 -1.53
C VAL A 87 -24.64 -20.15 -2.67
N GLY A 88 -24.16 -20.37 -3.89
CA GLY A 88 -24.98 -20.79 -5.03
C GLY A 88 -25.66 -22.13 -4.81
N GLU A 89 -24.95 -23.11 -4.26
CA GLU A 89 -25.45 -24.45 -3.93
C GLU A 89 -26.49 -24.39 -2.81
N ILE A 90 -26.19 -23.65 -1.72
CA ILE A 90 -27.15 -23.40 -0.63
C ILE A 90 -28.42 -22.71 -1.13
N ASN A 91 -28.31 -21.77 -2.07
CA ASN A 91 -29.48 -21.05 -2.60
C ASN A 91 -30.37 -21.95 -3.49
N GLN A 92 -29.79 -22.90 -4.21
CA GLN A 92 -30.57 -23.90 -4.95
C GLN A 92 -31.26 -24.88 -4.00
N GLU A 93 -30.54 -25.40 -3.00
CA GLU A 93 -31.08 -26.36 -2.04
C GLU A 93 -32.19 -25.75 -1.16
N VAL A 94 -32.05 -24.47 -0.79
CA VAL A 94 -33.10 -23.72 -0.08
C VAL A 94 -34.29 -23.45 -0.99
N LYS A 95 -34.08 -23.14 -2.28
CA LYS A 95 -35.18 -22.89 -3.23
C LYS A 95 -35.97 -24.15 -3.56
N ASP A 96 -35.31 -25.30 -3.62
CA ASP A 96 -35.97 -26.59 -3.83
C ASP A 96 -36.73 -27.03 -2.58
N GLN A 97 -36.21 -26.76 -1.37
CA GLN A 97 -36.93 -26.99 -0.12
C GLN A 97 -38.13 -26.04 0.07
N LEU A 98 -38.01 -24.77 -0.31
CA LEU A 98 -39.13 -23.83 -0.31
C LEU A 98 -40.20 -24.20 -1.34
N ARG A 99 -39.82 -24.68 -2.53
CA ARG A 99 -40.76 -25.20 -3.54
C ARG A 99 -41.48 -26.46 -3.09
N ALA A 100 -40.80 -27.34 -2.35
CA ALA A 100 -41.43 -28.53 -1.76
C ALA A 100 -42.41 -28.19 -0.63
N ALA A 101 -42.13 -27.14 0.16
CA ALA A 101 -43.02 -26.66 1.21
C ALA A 101 -44.25 -25.92 0.65
N ASP A 102 -44.09 -25.09 -0.39
CA ASP A 102 -45.18 -24.33 -1.03
C ASP A 102 -46.21 -25.25 -1.73
N ASN A 103 -45.75 -26.37 -2.30
CA ASN A 103 -46.61 -27.36 -2.95
C ASN A 103 -47.37 -28.27 -1.97
N SER A 104 -47.12 -28.13 -0.67
CA SER A 104 -47.86 -28.85 0.39
C SER A 104 -48.96 -28.00 1.03
N ASP A 105 -48.91 -26.67 0.88
CA ASP A 105 -49.92 -25.74 1.46
C ASP A 105 -51.07 -25.47 0.47
N ASN A 106 -50.85 -25.64 -0.84
CA ASN A 106 -51.89 -25.48 -1.88
C ASN A 106 -52.78 -26.72 -2.10
N ALA A 107 -52.61 -27.78 -1.29
CA ALA A 107 -53.33 -29.05 -1.39
C ALA A 107 -54.29 -29.31 -0.20
N SER A 108 -54.60 -28.31 0.63
CA SER A 108 -55.60 -28.40 1.71
C SER A 108 -56.69 -27.35 1.58
#